data_AF-A0A3M1KDZ5-F1
#
_entry.id   AF-A0A3M1KDZ5-F1
#
_cell.length_a   1.000
_cell.length_b   1.000
_cell.length_c   1.000
_cell.angle_alpha   90.00
_cell.angle_beta   90.00
_cell.angle_gamma   90.00
#
_symmetry.space_group_name_H-M   'P 1'
#
loop_
_entity.id
_entity.type
_entity.pdbx_description
1 polymer ?
#
loop_
_entity_poly.entity_id
_entity_poly.type
_entity_poly.pdbx_seq_one_letter_code
_entity_poly.pdbx_strand_id
1 'polypeptide(L)'
;MPRFAYAARGADGKSVSGSISAKSSEEAASKLRQKGLSVTELEEKPAFDLAALAAGSVKTQDLVLFTRTFVTMLEAGLPIVQALDILRDQQTNKLFKNALQSIKDSVEQGATLADSMRRQPKVFDDLYCNLVEAGEAGGVLDTVLNRLTVFLEKQAKIVKEVKGAMTYPIISLIIAFVCVATMLVKVIPTFEKMFHDMGRELPGLTVAVINLSHWMQDNLWTVLGSIAAF
;
A
#
# COMPACT_ATOMS: atom_id res chain seq x y z
N MET A 1 16.38 10.77 -9.29
CA MET A 1 17.66 10.39 -9.94
C MET A 1 17.53 8.96 -10.42
N PRO A 2 17.88 8.62 -11.67
CA PRO A 2 17.75 7.25 -12.16
C PRO A 2 18.70 6.30 -11.42
N ARG A 3 18.27 5.04 -11.30
CA ARG A 3 19.04 3.95 -10.68
C ARG A 3 19.28 2.90 -11.76
N PHE A 4 20.55 2.59 -12.02
CA PHE A 4 20.95 1.59 -12.99
C PHE A 4 21.24 0.28 -12.24
N ALA A 5 20.57 -0.80 -12.64
CA ALA A 5 20.98 -2.13 -12.22
C ALA A 5 22.17 -2.54 -13.08
N TYR A 6 23.23 -3.03 -12.46
CA TYR A 6 24.43 -3.47 -13.16
C TYR A 6 24.74 -4.91 -12.79
N ALA A 7 25.11 -5.71 -13.78
CA ALA A 7 25.85 -6.95 -13.61
C ALA A 7 27.27 -6.70 -14.09
N ALA A 8 28.25 -6.78 -13.19
CA ALA A 8 29.65 -6.54 -13.51
C ALA A 8 30.52 -7.70 -13.05
N ARG A 9 31.61 -7.95 -13.79
CA ARG A 9 32.59 -8.98 -13.47
C ARG A 9 33.79 -8.33 -12.78
N GLY A 10 34.14 -8.83 -11.60
CA GLY A 10 35.38 -8.45 -10.91
C GLY A 10 36.61 -9.00 -11.61
N ALA A 11 37.78 -8.43 -11.29
CA ALA A 11 39.08 -8.91 -11.79
C ALA A 11 39.41 -10.36 -11.36
N ASP A 12 38.69 -10.88 -10.38
CA ASP A 12 38.74 -12.25 -9.86
C ASP A 12 37.81 -13.23 -10.62
N GLY A 13 37.11 -12.75 -11.66
CA GLY A 13 36.19 -13.54 -12.47
C GLY A 13 34.81 -13.75 -11.85
N LYS A 14 34.54 -13.20 -10.66
CA LYS A 14 33.23 -13.32 -10.00
C LYS A 14 32.27 -12.24 -10.49
N SER A 15 31.04 -12.65 -10.80
CA SER A 15 29.96 -11.75 -11.20
C SER A 15 29.33 -11.11 -9.96
N VAL A 16 29.30 -9.79 -9.90
CA VAL A 16 28.70 -8.99 -8.83
C VAL A 16 27.58 -8.15 -9.44
N SER A 17 26.35 -8.36 -8.95
CA SER A 17 25.18 -7.59 -9.34
C SER A 17 24.82 -6.57 -8.26
N GLY A 18 24.38 -5.38 -8.67
CA GLY A 18 24.05 -4.30 -7.75
C GLY A 18 23.23 -3.19 -8.42
N SER A 19 22.89 -2.15 -7.67
CA SER A 19 22.28 -0.94 -8.22
C SER A 19 23.13 0.28 -7.90
N ILE A 20 23.32 1.15 -8.90
CA ILE A 20 24.07 2.40 -8.75
C ILE A 20 23.22 3.56 -9.24
N SER A 21 23.19 4.65 -8.49
CA SER A 21 22.53 5.88 -8.95
C SER A 21 23.53 6.74 -9.72
N ALA A 22 23.18 7.08 -10.95
CA ALA A 22 23.96 7.93 -11.84
C ALA A 22 23.00 8.80 -12.66
N LYS A 23 23.50 9.88 -13.26
CA LYS A 23 22.68 10.76 -14.12
C LYS A 23 22.62 10.27 -15.57
N SER A 24 23.53 9.39 -15.99
CA SER A 24 23.51 8.71 -17.30
C SER A 24 24.14 7.32 -17.26
N SER A 25 23.87 6.51 -18.29
CA SER A 25 24.48 5.20 -18.52
C SER A 25 26.01 5.27 -18.59
N GLU A 26 26.58 6.30 -19.24
CA GLU A 26 28.04 6.51 -19.26
C GLU A 26 28.62 6.85 -17.88
N GLU A 27 27.90 7.61 -17.04
CA GLU A 27 28.35 7.94 -15.68
C GLU A 27 28.30 6.70 -14.77
N ALA A 28 27.28 5.85 -14.91
CA ALA A 28 27.18 4.57 -14.21
C ALA A 28 28.33 3.63 -14.59
N ALA A 29 28.60 3.46 -15.89
CA ALA A 29 29.70 2.63 -16.39
C ALA A 29 31.07 3.16 -15.94
N SER A 30 31.26 4.48 -15.93
CA SER A 30 32.52 5.11 -15.49
C SER A 30 32.76 4.95 -13.98
N LYS A 31 31.71 5.08 -13.16
CA LYS A 31 31.80 4.84 -11.70
C LYS A 31 32.07 3.37 -11.37
N LEU A 32 31.54 2.44 -12.15
CA LEU A 32 31.80 1.00 -11.96
C LEU A 32 33.21 0.61 -12.44
N ARG A 33 33.70 1.21 -13.53
CA ARG A 33 35.10 1.05 -13.97
C ARG A 33 36.10 1.61 -12.96
N GLN A 34 35.84 2.77 -12.35
CA GLN A 34 36.69 3.31 -11.27
C GLN A 34 36.75 2.38 -10.04
N LYS A 35 35.73 1.54 -9.84
CA LYS A 35 35.71 0.50 -8.79
C LYS A 35 36.33 -0.84 -9.23
N GLY A 36 36.97 -0.90 -10.40
CA GLY A 36 37.62 -2.11 -10.90
C GLY A 36 36.65 -3.20 -11.38
N LEU A 37 35.40 -2.85 -11.68
CA LEU A 37 34.35 -3.77 -12.12
C LEU A 37 34.07 -3.58 -13.61
N SER A 38 34.17 -4.65 -14.40
CA SER A 38 33.87 -4.65 -15.83
C SER A 38 32.38 -4.93 -16.05
N VAL A 39 31.63 -3.90 -16.45
CA VAL A 39 30.18 -3.99 -16.69
C VAL A 39 29.89 -4.94 -17.85
N THR A 40 29.15 -6.01 -17.59
CA THR A 40 28.71 -6.99 -18.60
C THR A 40 27.32 -6.67 -19.12
N GLU A 41 26.44 -6.17 -18.25
CA GLU A 41 25.07 -5.82 -18.58
C GLU A 41 24.64 -4.61 -17.74
N LEU A 42 24.06 -3.59 -18.40
CA LEU A 42 23.60 -2.36 -17.75
C LEU A 42 22.13 -2.15 -18.14
N GLU A 43 21.23 -2.33 -17.18
CA GLU A 43 19.79 -2.17 -17.39
C GLU A 43 19.31 -0.91 -16.66
N GLU A 44 18.72 0.02 -17.41
CA GLU A 44 18.13 1.23 -16.85
C GLU A 44 16.79 0.87 -16.18
N LYS A 45 16.77 0.81 -14.84
CA LYS A 45 15.52 0.66 -14.11
C LYS A 45 14.90 2.05 -13.94
N PRO A 46 13.61 2.25 -14.33
CA PRO A 46 12.94 3.51 -14.11
C PRO A 46 13.00 3.90 -12.63
N ALA A 47 13.23 5.18 -12.34
CA ALA A 47 13.35 5.71 -10.98
C ALA A 47 12.09 5.50 -10.12
N PHE A 48 10.98 5.16 -10.76
CA PHE A 48 9.70 4.84 -10.16
C PHE A 48 9.38 3.39 -10.51
N ASP A 49 9.61 2.49 -9.56
CA ASP A 49 9.20 1.10 -9.70
C ASP A 49 7.70 1.02 -9.46
N LEU A 50 6.93 1.26 -10.52
CA LEU A 50 5.47 1.16 -10.53
C LEU A 50 5.02 -0.25 -10.10
N ALA A 51 5.86 -1.27 -10.30
CA ALA A 51 5.62 -2.63 -9.82
C ALA A 51 5.88 -2.78 -8.31
N ALA A 52 6.79 -1.99 -7.71
CA ALA A 52 6.96 -1.90 -6.26
C ALA A 52 5.86 -1.08 -5.56
N LEU A 53 5.24 -0.13 -6.25
CA LEU A 53 3.99 0.51 -5.80
C LEU A 53 2.78 -0.39 -6.01
N ALA A 54 2.79 -1.22 -7.06
CA ALA A 54 1.81 -2.28 -7.28
C ALA A 54 2.06 -3.53 -6.42
N ALA A 55 3.18 -3.59 -5.69
CA ALA A 55 3.39 -4.52 -4.59
C ALA A 55 2.54 -4.03 -3.41
N GLY A 56 1.22 -4.12 -3.61
CA GLY A 56 0.21 -3.61 -2.69
C GLY A 56 0.37 -4.23 -1.32
N SER A 57 -0.07 -3.49 -0.30
CA SER A 57 -0.16 -3.99 1.06
C SER A 57 -1.03 -5.24 1.13
N VAL A 58 -0.68 -6.18 2.00
CA VAL A 58 -1.56 -7.32 2.32
C VAL A 58 -2.80 -6.78 3.03
N LYS A 59 -3.99 -7.19 2.58
CA LYS A 59 -5.23 -6.77 3.24
C LYS A 59 -5.29 -7.43 4.61
N THR A 60 -5.76 -6.69 5.62
CA THR A 60 -5.96 -7.23 6.98
C THR A 60 -6.82 -8.50 6.98
N GLN A 61 -7.82 -8.59 6.09
CA GLN A 61 -8.66 -9.78 5.95
C GLN A 61 -7.88 -11.02 5.47
N ASP A 62 -6.94 -10.84 4.53
CA ASP A 62 -6.13 -11.94 4.01
C ASP A 62 -5.20 -12.47 5.12
N LEU A 63 -4.61 -11.56 5.92
CA LEU A 63 -3.77 -11.93 7.07
C LEU A 63 -4.57 -12.66 8.17
N VAL A 64 -5.80 -12.22 8.45
CA VAL A 64 -6.72 -12.90 9.39
C VAL A 64 -7.04 -14.32 8.91
N LEU A 65 -7.42 -14.47 7.64
CA LEU A 65 -7.76 -15.76 7.06
C LEU A 65 -6.56 -16.71 7.03
N PHE A 66 -5.39 -16.20 6.65
CA PHE A 66 -4.13 -16.93 6.71
C PHE A 66 -3.87 -17.44 8.13
N THR A 67 -3.89 -16.55 9.13
CA THR A 67 -3.56 -16.90 10.52
C THR A 67 -4.55 -17.92 11.09
N ARG A 68 -5.85 -17.75 10.83
CA ARG A 68 -6.89 -18.69 11.24
C ARG A 68 -6.65 -20.08 10.65
N THR A 69 -6.42 -20.15 9.34
CA THR A 69 -6.21 -21.43 8.64
C THR A 69 -4.90 -22.09 9.06
N PHE A 70 -3.85 -21.29 9.30
CA PHE A 70 -2.57 -21.75 9.80
C PHE A 70 -2.71 -22.39 11.19
N VAL A 71 -3.42 -21.74 12.12
CA VAL A 71 -3.73 -22.32 13.44
C VAL A 71 -4.46 -23.64 13.30
N THR A 72 -5.50 -23.71 12.47
CA THR A 72 -6.28 -24.94 12.27
C THR A 72 -5.42 -26.08 11.72
N MET A 73 -4.48 -25.80 10.82
CA MET A 73 -3.54 -26.80 10.31
C MET A 73 -2.58 -27.28 11.40
N LEU A 74 -2.05 -26.36 12.22
CA LEU A 74 -1.17 -26.71 13.34
C LEU A 74 -1.87 -27.52 14.42
N GLU A 75 -3.12 -27.16 14.76
CA GLU A 75 -3.98 -27.92 15.70
C GLU A 75 -4.29 -29.33 15.16
N ALA A 76 -4.39 -29.48 13.84
CA ALA A 76 -4.52 -30.78 13.17
C ALA A 76 -3.19 -31.57 13.10
N GLY A 77 -2.09 -31.02 13.62
CA GLY A 77 -0.79 -31.67 13.68
C GLY A 77 0.01 -31.60 12.37
N LEU A 78 -0.36 -30.74 11.43
CA LEU A 78 0.45 -30.55 10.22
C LEU A 78 1.78 -29.87 10.56
N PRO A 79 2.91 -30.31 9.98
CA PRO A 79 4.17 -29.61 10.09
C PRO A 79 4.09 -28.17 9.56
N ILE A 80 4.77 -27.24 10.24
CA ILE A 80 4.78 -25.79 9.89
C ILE A 80 5.12 -25.56 8.42
N VAL A 81 6.17 -26.21 7.92
CA VAL A 81 6.63 -26.08 6.53
C VAL A 81 5.55 -26.50 5.54
N GLN A 82 4.82 -27.58 5.83
CA GLN A 82 3.74 -28.08 4.99
C GLN A 82 2.54 -27.12 5.02
N ALA A 83 2.17 -26.62 6.20
CA ALA A 83 1.10 -25.64 6.34
C ALA A 83 1.42 -24.33 5.57
N LEU A 84 2.67 -23.85 5.65
CA LEU A 84 3.14 -22.68 4.89
C LEU A 84 3.07 -22.90 3.37
N ASP A 85 3.42 -24.10 2.89
CA ASP A 85 3.37 -24.44 1.46
C ASP A 85 1.93 -24.44 0.92
N ILE A 86 0.99 -25.06 1.66
CA ILE A 86 -0.43 -25.08 1.30
C ILE A 86 -1.01 -23.66 1.30
N LEU A 87 -0.73 -22.88 2.35
CA LEU A 87 -1.26 -21.53 2.49
C LEU A 87 -0.68 -20.56 1.45
N ARG A 88 0.59 -20.73 1.07
CA ARG A 88 1.23 -19.99 -0.03
C ARG A 88 0.46 -20.21 -1.33
N ASP A 89 0.06 -21.44 -1.64
CA ASP A 89 -0.62 -21.75 -2.89
C ASP A 89 -2.06 -21.23 -2.95
N GLN A 90 -2.68 -20.99 -1.80
CA GLN A 90 -3.97 -20.33 -1.69
C GLN A 90 -3.90 -18.80 -1.83
N GLN A 91 -2.72 -18.18 -1.73
CA GLN A 91 -2.60 -16.72 -1.81
C GLN A 91 -2.69 -16.20 -3.26
N THR A 92 -3.60 -15.24 -3.46
CA THR A 92 -3.72 -14.49 -4.71
C THR A 92 -2.77 -13.29 -4.77
N ASN A 93 -2.42 -12.72 -3.61
CA ASN A 93 -1.49 -11.60 -3.51
C ASN A 93 -0.04 -12.07 -3.70
N LYS A 94 0.63 -11.61 -4.75
CA LYS A 94 2.02 -11.97 -5.07
C LYS A 94 3.00 -11.58 -3.96
N LEU A 95 2.82 -10.43 -3.31
CA LEU A 95 3.66 -10.00 -2.19
C LEU A 95 3.53 -11.00 -1.04
N PHE A 96 2.30 -11.36 -0.68
CA PHE A 96 2.06 -12.32 0.39
C PHE A 96 2.60 -13.70 0.04
N LYS A 97 2.38 -14.16 -1.20
CA LYS A 97 2.92 -15.43 -1.70
C LYS A 97 4.44 -15.50 -1.61
N ASN A 98 5.14 -14.44 -2.02
CA ASN A 98 6.60 -14.37 -1.94
C ASN A 98 7.11 -14.31 -0.49
N ALA A 99 6.40 -13.59 0.39
CA ALA A 99 6.72 -13.56 1.81
C ALA A 99 6.61 -14.96 2.44
N LEU A 100 5.52 -15.69 2.17
CA LEU A 100 5.33 -17.05 2.67
C LEU A 100 6.37 -18.02 2.11
N GLN A 101 6.75 -17.88 0.83
CA GLN A 101 7.84 -18.67 0.25
C GLN A 101 9.17 -18.41 1.00
N SER A 102 9.53 -17.15 1.19
CA SER A 102 10.77 -16.79 1.89
C SER A 102 10.77 -17.28 3.34
N ILE A 103 9.62 -17.27 4.01
CA ILE A 103 9.46 -17.80 5.37
C ILE A 103 9.65 -19.30 5.37
N LYS A 104 8.96 -20.02 4.46
CA LYS A 104 9.11 -21.46 4.29
C LYS A 104 10.57 -21.85 4.10
N ASP A 105 11.26 -21.22 3.16
CA ASP A 105 12.67 -21.53 2.84
C ASP A 105 13.59 -21.27 4.05
N SER A 106 13.32 -20.23 4.84
CA SER A 106 14.10 -19.90 6.03
C SER A 106 13.88 -20.91 7.16
N VAL A 107 12.63 -21.34 7.37
CA VAL A 107 12.28 -22.36 8.37
C VAL A 107 12.82 -23.73 7.98
N GLU A 108 12.80 -24.09 6.69
CA GLU A 108 13.45 -25.30 6.17
C GLU A 108 14.97 -25.29 6.40
N GLN A 109 15.60 -24.11 6.40
CA GLN A 109 17.02 -23.93 6.73
C GLN A 109 17.30 -23.90 8.24
N GLY A 110 16.27 -24.03 9.09
CA GLY A 110 16.41 -24.09 10.55
C GLY A 110 16.31 -22.74 11.27
N ALA A 111 15.90 -21.67 10.57
CA ALA A 111 15.53 -20.43 11.26
C ALA A 111 14.22 -20.61 12.02
N THR A 112 14.04 -19.83 13.10
CA THR A 112 12.77 -19.78 13.85
C THR A 112 11.66 -19.21 12.97
N LEU A 113 10.41 -19.59 13.26
CA LEU A 113 9.25 -19.04 12.57
C LEU A 113 9.16 -17.52 12.79
N ALA A 114 9.40 -17.07 14.02
CA ALA A 114 9.36 -15.66 14.38
C ALA A 114 10.39 -14.82 13.61
N ASP A 115 11.64 -15.26 13.53
CA ASP A 115 12.68 -14.52 12.82
C ASP A 115 12.43 -14.49 11.31
N SER A 116 11.89 -15.59 10.78
CA SER A 116 11.52 -15.68 9.38
C SER A 116 10.39 -14.70 9.03
N MET A 117 9.36 -14.60 9.89
CA MET A 117 8.27 -13.63 9.74
C MET A 117 8.75 -12.18 9.90
N ARG A 118 9.66 -11.91 10.84
CA ARG A 118 10.23 -10.58 11.10
C ARG A 118 10.99 -10.00 9.91
N ARG A 119 11.55 -10.85 9.05
CA ARG A 119 12.17 -10.44 7.76
C ARG A 119 11.14 -9.94 6.73
N GLN A 120 9.84 -10.11 6.99
CA GLN A 120 8.74 -9.71 6.11
C GLN A 120 7.85 -8.62 6.76
N PRO A 121 8.38 -7.43 7.10
CA PRO A 121 7.66 -6.40 7.85
C PRO A 121 6.48 -5.77 7.08
N LYS A 122 6.39 -6.00 5.76
CA LYS A 122 5.26 -5.56 4.93
C LYS A 122 4.01 -6.42 5.11
N VAL A 123 4.15 -7.57 5.77
CA VAL A 123 3.07 -8.56 5.97
C VAL A 123 2.81 -8.77 7.45
N PHE A 124 3.87 -8.97 8.23
CA PHE A 124 3.79 -9.24 9.66
C PHE A 124 4.35 -8.05 10.43
N ASP A 125 3.56 -7.51 11.36
CA ASP A 125 4.01 -6.45 12.25
C ASP A 125 4.83 -7.00 13.42
N ASP A 126 5.46 -6.09 14.17
CA ASP A 126 6.32 -6.47 15.31
C ASP A 126 5.53 -7.20 16.39
N LEU A 127 4.26 -6.82 16.63
CA LEU A 127 3.40 -7.47 17.62
C LEU A 127 3.14 -8.93 17.25
N TYR A 128 2.83 -9.19 15.98
CA TYR A 128 2.63 -10.53 15.44
C TYR A 128 3.90 -11.37 15.66
N CYS A 129 5.06 -10.85 15.25
CA CYS A 129 6.33 -11.56 15.36
C CYS A 129 6.70 -11.86 16.82
N ASN A 130 6.52 -10.90 17.73
CA ASN A 130 6.83 -11.05 19.15
C ASN A 130 5.92 -12.09 19.84
N LEU A 131 4.65 -12.17 19.43
CA LEU A 131 3.73 -13.19 19.94
C LEU A 131 4.09 -14.59 19.42
N VAL A 132 4.44 -14.71 18.13
CA VAL A 132 4.92 -15.97 17.57
C VAL A 132 6.20 -16.42 18.27
N GLU A 133 7.14 -15.51 18.52
CA GLU A 133 8.40 -15.80 19.24
C GLU A 133 8.13 -16.33 20.65
N ALA A 134 7.23 -15.68 21.39
CA ALA A 134 6.83 -16.13 22.73
C ALA A 134 6.15 -17.52 22.70
N GLY A 135 5.35 -17.79 21.67
CA GLY A 135 4.70 -19.08 21.46
C GLY A 135 5.69 -20.20 21.10
N GLU A 136 6.65 -19.89 20.23
CA GLU A 136 7.70 -20.81 19.78
C GLU A 136 8.68 -21.14 20.92
N ALA A 137 9.16 -20.14 21.65
CA ALA A 137 10.03 -20.33 22.81
C ALA A 137 9.34 -21.05 23.98
N GLY A 138 8.03 -20.82 24.15
CA GLY A 138 7.21 -21.44 25.20
C GLY A 138 6.65 -22.82 24.84
N GLY A 139 6.82 -23.29 23.59
CA GLY A 139 6.21 -24.54 23.11
C GLY A 139 4.67 -24.54 23.10
N VAL A 140 4.05 -23.35 23.11
CA VAL A 140 2.59 -23.13 23.17
C VAL A 140 2.11 -22.30 21.98
N LEU A 141 2.73 -22.53 20.82
CA LEU A 141 2.52 -21.78 19.59
C LEU A 141 1.05 -21.83 19.13
N ASP A 142 0.41 -22.99 19.25
CA ASP A 142 -1.01 -23.21 18.97
C ASP A 142 -1.91 -22.25 19.76
N THR A 143 -1.71 -22.19 21.08
CA THR A 143 -2.49 -21.37 22.01
C THR A 143 -2.26 -19.89 21.75
N VAL A 144 -1.01 -19.49 21.50
CA VAL A 144 -0.66 -18.09 21.24
C VAL A 144 -1.19 -17.63 19.89
N LEU A 145 -1.06 -18.43 18.84
CA LEU A 145 -1.60 -18.10 17.53
C LEU A 145 -3.13 -18.06 17.52
N ASN A 146 -3.81 -18.89 18.32
CA ASN A 146 -5.28 -18.80 18.46
C ASN A 146 -5.69 -17.48 19.14
N ARG A 147 -4.98 -17.06 20.19
CA ARG A 147 -5.20 -15.73 20.82
C ARG A 147 -4.93 -14.59 19.83
N LEU A 148 -3.85 -14.70 19.05
CA LEU A 148 -3.51 -13.74 18.00
C LEU A 148 -4.60 -13.67 16.93
N THR A 149 -5.16 -14.80 16.53
CA THR A 149 -6.27 -14.86 15.57
C THR A 149 -7.50 -14.12 16.10
N VAL A 150 -7.89 -14.37 17.35
CA VAL A 150 -9.02 -13.67 17.99
C VAL A 150 -8.75 -12.16 18.07
N PHE A 151 -7.52 -11.75 18.35
CA PHE A 151 -7.14 -10.34 18.36
C PHE A 151 -7.26 -9.70 16.97
N LEU A 152 -6.69 -10.33 15.94
CA LEU A 152 -6.74 -9.83 14.56
C LEU A 152 -8.17 -9.75 14.02
N GLU A 153 -9.02 -10.73 14.34
CA GLU A 153 -10.44 -10.71 13.97
C GLU A 153 -11.19 -9.56 14.63
N LYS A 154 -10.95 -9.29 15.92
CA LYS A 154 -11.53 -8.14 16.62
C LYS A 154 -11.07 -6.83 15.99
N GLN A 155 -9.78 -6.70 15.69
CA GLN A 155 -9.24 -5.51 15.02
C GLN A 155 -9.89 -5.31 13.64
N ALA A 156 -9.95 -6.36 12.83
CA ALA A 156 -10.57 -6.31 11.51
C ALA A 156 -12.07 -5.98 11.58
N LYS A 157 -12.78 -6.51 12.59
CA LYS A 157 -14.19 -6.20 12.85
C LYS A 157 -14.39 -4.72 13.20
N ILE A 158 -13.58 -4.16 14.09
CA ILE A 158 -13.63 -2.73 14.45
C ILE A 158 -13.41 -1.86 13.21
N VAL A 159 -12.37 -2.17 12.41
CA VAL A 159 -12.10 -1.43 11.16
C VAL A 159 -13.27 -1.52 10.20
N LYS A 160 -13.88 -2.71 10.06
CA LYS A 160 -15.05 -2.92 9.20
C LYS A 160 -16.27 -2.12 9.69
N GLU A 161 -16.53 -2.10 11.00
CA GLU A 161 -17.64 -1.34 11.60
C GLU A 161 -17.45 0.17 11.42
N VAL A 162 -16.23 0.68 11.64
CA VAL A 162 -15.89 2.09 11.41
C VAL A 162 -16.07 2.46 9.94
N LYS A 163 -15.54 1.66 9.01
CA LYS A 163 -15.73 1.90 7.56
C LYS A 163 -17.20 1.82 7.15
N GLY A 164 -17.95 0.87 7.71
CA GLY A 164 -19.39 0.75 7.51
C GLY A 164 -20.14 2.01 7.95
N ALA A 165 -19.86 2.50 9.17
CA ALA A 165 -20.49 3.69 9.72
C ALA A 165 -20.14 4.98 8.93
N MET A 166 -18.93 5.07 8.36
CA MET A 166 -18.51 6.21 7.54
C MET A 166 -19.11 6.24 6.13
N THR A 167 -19.65 5.12 5.65
CA THR A 167 -20.20 5.03 4.29
C THR A 167 -21.34 6.01 4.06
N TYR A 168 -22.28 6.12 5.01
CA TYR A 168 -23.43 7.01 4.89
C TYR A 168 -23.04 8.51 4.94
N PRO A 169 -22.23 8.98 5.93
CA PRO A 169 -21.70 10.34 5.93
C PRO A 169 -20.99 10.75 4.63
N ILE A 170 -20.14 9.86 4.08
CA ILE A 170 -19.41 10.15 2.84
C ILE A 170 -20.37 10.32 1.66
N ILE A 171 -21.34 9.42 1.49
CA ILE A 171 -22.34 9.51 0.41
C ILE A 171 -23.16 10.81 0.57
N SER A 172 -23.62 11.12 1.78
CA SER A 172 -24.38 12.35 2.04
C SER A 172 -23.56 13.61 1.73
N LEU A 173 -22.28 13.64 2.09
CA LEU A 173 -21.37 14.75 1.82
C LEU A 173 -21.13 14.91 0.31
N ILE A 174 -20.95 13.82 -0.43
CA ILE A 174 -20.83 13.85 -1.89
C ILE A 174 -22.10 14.44 -2.53
N ILE A 175 -23.29 14.01 -2.10
CA ILE A 175 -24.56 14.54 -2.61
C ILE A 175 -24.68 16.03 -2.30
N ALA A 176 -24.39 16.44 -1.07
CA ALA A 176 -24.42 17.85 -0.67
C ALA A 176 -23.45 18.69 -1.52
N PHE A 177 -22.25 18.18 -1.76
CA PHE A 177 -21.26 18.84 -2.62
C PHE A 177 -21.76 19.00 -4.06
N VAL A 178 -22.33 17.95 -4.65
CA VAL A 178 -22.90 17.98 -6.01
C VAL A 178 -24.06 18.98 -6.11
N CYS A 179 -24.93 19.04 -5.10
CA CYS A 179 -26.03 20.00 -5.04
C CYS A 179 -25.52 21.45 -5.00
N VAL A 180 -24.57 21.74 -4.11
CA VAL A 180 -23.97 23.09 -4.00
C VAL A 180 -23.25 23.46 -5.30
N ALA A 181 -22.45 22.56 -5.86
CA ALA A 181 -21.75 22.81 -7.13
C ALA A 181 -22.72 23.11 -8.28
N THR A 182 -23.82 22.36 -8.38
CA THR A 182 -24.85 22.60 -9.41
C THR A 182 -25.52 23.97 -9.22
N MET A 183 -25.80 24.34 -7.97
CA MET A 183 -26.37 25.64 -7.64
C MET A 183 -25.43 26.79 -8.07
N LEU A 184 -24.14 26.69 -7.74
CA LEU A 184 -23.14 27.70 -8.07
C LEU A 184 -22.87 27.80 -9.59
N VAL A 185 -22.78 26.67 -10.30
CA VAL A 185 -22.43 26.64 -11.73
C VAL A 185 -23.60 27.00 -12.65
N LYS A 186 -24.81 26.54 -12.34
CA LYS A 186 -25.97 26.72 -13.24
C LYS A 186 -26.98 27.73 -12.71
N VAL A 187 -27.30 27.68 -11.43
CA VAL A 187 -28.43 28.45 -10.88
C VAL A 187 -28.03 29.91 -10.69
N ILE A 188 -26.91 30.18 -10.02
CA ILE A 188 -26.47 31.55 -9.74
C ILE A 188 -26.24 32.39 -11.01
N PRO A 189 -25.56 31.90 -12.07
CA PRO A 189 -25.37 32.69 -13.29
C PRO A 189 -26.69 32.95 -14.04
N THR A 190 -27.67 32.05 -13.91
CA THR A 190 -29.00 32.26 -14.48
C THR A 190 -29.72 33.39 -13.75
N PHE A 191 -29.62 33.45 -12.42
CA PHE A 191 -30.12 34.58 -11.64
C PHE A 191 -29.40 35.88 -12.00
N GLU A 192 -28.08 35.87 -12.13
CA GLU A 192 -27.29 37.04 -12.52
C GLU A 192 -27.75 37.62 -13.86
N LYS A 193 -27.92 36.76 -14.89
CA LYS A 193 -28.46 37.17 -16.20
C LYS A 193 -29.85 37.80 -16.08
N MET A 194 -30.73 37.17 -15.31
CA MET A 194 -32.09 37.70 -15.09
C MET A 194 -32.06 39.10 -14.44
N PHE A 195 -31.19 39.33 -13.46
CA PHE A 195 -31.05 40.65 -12.82
C PHE A 195 -30.48 41.70 -13.77
N HIS A 196 -29.51 41.31 -14.61
CA HIS A 196 -28.96 42.19 -15.64
C HIS A 196 -30.03 42.60 -16.67
N ASP A 197 -30.89 41.67 -17.09
CA ASP A 197 -32.01 41.93 -18.02
C ASP A 197 -33.09 42.86 -17.42
N MET A 198 -33.20 42.90 -16.09
CA MET A 198 -34.12 43.79 -15.36
C MET A 198 -33.56 45.21 -15.13
N GLY A 199 -32.31 45.50 -15.54
CA GLY A 199 -31.69 46.81 -15.41
C GLY A 199 -31.46 47.29 -13.98
N ARG A 200 -31.38 46.35 -13.00
CA ARG A 200 -31.09 46.67 -11.59
C ARG A 200 -29.71 46.16 -11.18
N GLU A 201 -28.95 47.01 -10.50
CA GLU A 201 -27.66 46.63 -9.92
C GLU A 201 -27.83 45.56 -8.85
N LEU A 202 -26.95 44.57 -8.87
CA LEU A 202 -26.95 43.45 -7.93
C LEU A 202 -26.58 43.97 -6.51
N PRO A 203 -27.36 43.65 -5.46
CA PRO A 203 -26.97 43.92 -4.08
C PRO A 203 -25.57 43.37 -3.78
N GLY A 204 -24.77 44.06 -2.94
CA GLY A 204 -23.39 43.66 -2.66
C GLY A 204 -23.20 42.23 -2.12
N LEU A 205 -24.20 41.71 -1.39
CA LEU A 205 -24.23 40.32 -0.92
C LEU A 205 -24.30 39.31 -2.08
N THR A 206 -25.05 39.60 -3.13
CA THR A 206 -25.14 38.74 -4.34
C THR A 206 -23.84 38.73 -5.14
N VAL A 207 -23.16 39.88 -5.26
CA VAL A 207 -21.86 39.98 -5.94
C VAL A 207 -20.79 39.17 -5.19
N ALA A 208 -20.79 39.20 -3.86
CA ALA A 208 -19.88 38.40 -3.05
C ALA A 208 -20.08 36.88 -3.27
N VAL A 209 -21.33 36.42 -3.38
CA VAL A 209 -21.64 35.00 -3.66
C VAL A 209 -21.26 34.61 -5.09
N ILE A 210 -21.46 35.50 -6.08
CA ILE A 210 -21.05 35.28 -7.48
C ILE A 210 -19.52 35.18 -7.57
N ASN A 211 -18.78 36.07 -6.90
CA ASN A 211 -17.32 36.01 -6.86
C ASN A 211 -16.81 34.71 -6.20
N LEU A 212 -17.47 34.25 -5.12
CA LEU A 212 -17.16 32.96 -4.50
C LEU A 212 -17.48 31.79 -5.44
N SER A 213 -18.56 31.89 -6.21
CA SER A 213 -18.92 30.91 -7.25
C SER A 213 -17.82 30.82 -8.31
N HIS A 214 -17.36 31.95 -8.86
CA HIS A 214 -16.30 31.98 -9.86
C HIS A 214 -14.98 31.39 -9.31
N TRP A 215 -14.59 31.75 -8.09
CA TRP A 215 -13.41 31.16 -7.45
C TRP A 215 -13.51 29.63 -7.28
N MET A 216 -14.69 29.14 -6.93
CA MET A 216 -14.95 27.70 -6.78
C MET A 216 -14.99 26.98 -8.13
N GLN A 217 -15.46 27.65 -9.20
CA GLN A 217 -15.45 27.12 -10.56
C GLN A 217 -14.02 26.98 -11.11
N ASP A 218 -13.16 27.97 -10.88
CA ASP A 218 -11.77 27.95 -11.32
C ASP A 218 -10.93 26.88 -10.59
N ASN A 219 -11.32 26.54 -9.35
CA ASN A 219 -10.64 25.56 -8.50
C ASN A 219 -11.37 24.21 -8.38
N LEU A 220 -12.37 23.94 -9.25
CA LEU A 220 -13.16 22.70 -9.19
C LEU A 220 -12.30 21.42 -9.22
N TRP A 221 -11.24 21.41 -10.04
CA TRP A 221 -10.35 20.27 -10.19
C TRP A 221 -9.47 20.01 -8.96
N THR A 222 -9.01 21.07 -8.28
CA THR A 222 -8.21 20.93 -7.05
C THR A 222 -9.06 20.52 -5.86
N VAL A 223 -10.30 21.03 -5.78
CA VAL A 223 -11.27 20.63 -4.76
C VAL A 223 -11.71 19.17 -4.95
N LEU A 224 -12.05 18.76 -6.16
CA LEU A 224 -12.37 17.36 -6.48
C LEU A 224 -11.17 16.44 -6.21
N GLY A 225 -9.95 16.87 -6.53
CA GLY A 225 -8.72 16.14 -6.21
C GLY A 225 -8.48 15.98 -4.70
N SER A 226 -8.78 17.02 -3.91
CA SER A 226 -8.62 16.98 -2.45
C SER A 226 -9.63 16.08 -1.74
N ILE A 227 -10.86 15.99 -2.26
CA ILE A 227 -11.91 15.10 -1.72
C ILE A 227 -11.64 13.64 -2.13
N ALA A 228 -11.10 13.40 -3.33
CA ALA A 228 -10.72 12.05 -3.77
C ALA A 228 -9.44 11.52 -3.08
N ALA A 229 -8.63 12.40 -2.49
CA ALA A 229 -7.42 12.05 -1.76
C ALA A 229 -7.68 11.69 -0.28
N PHE A 230 -8.92 11.85 0.21
CA PHE A 230 -9.34 11.56 1.58
C PHE A 230 -10.21 10.29 1.63
#